data_AF-A0A966TYH3-F1
#
_entry.id   AF-A0A966TYH3-F1
#
_cell.length_a   1.000
_cell.length_b   1.000
_cell.length_c   1.000
_cell.angle_alpha   90.00
_cell.angle_beta   90.00
_cell.angle_gamma   90.00
#
_symmetry.space_group_name_H-M   'P 1'
#
loop_
_entity.id
_entity.type
_entity.pdbx_description
1 polymer ?
#
loop_
_entity_poly.entity_id
_entity_poly.type
_entity_poly.pdbx_seq_one_letter_code
_entity_poly.pdbx_strand_id
1 'polypeptide(L)'
;MNAIAPRGRMFFANPGPTNIPDSIQHAIARPSIDFNDAAFFAMYEKCVAGLKRLLKTEQHLFLYTASGHGAWEASMANLFSAGDTLLVIETGHFSESWGKMGRALGLNIETLAADWTRGVDFAALRAALAADTGHRIKGVCAVQNETATGVMLPLPEVRAALDATNHPALFLSDTISSLGCLPFEMDAWGIDCVVGGSQKGLMLPTGMSFTGVSNKALEAHKTSTIP
;
A
#
# COMPACT_ATOMS: atom_id res chain seq x y z
N MET A 1 -33.56 9.74 -15.19
CA MET A 1 -34.33 9.14 -14.10
C MET A 1 -34.39 10.15 -12.97
N ASN A 2 -35.58 10.63 -12.59
CA ASN A 2 -35.70 11.54 -11.45
C ASN A 2 -35.40 10.75 -10.18
N ALA A 3 -34.20 10.89 -9.65
CA ALA A 3 -33.83 10.30 -8.37
C ALA A 3 -34.75 10.91 -7.29
N ILE A 4 -35.53 10.06 -6.64
CA ILE A 4 -36.25 10.43 -5.42
C ILE A 4 -35.19 10.92 -4.44
N ALA A 5 -35.30 12.19 -4.00
CA ALA A 5 -34.37 12.73 -3.02
C ALA A 5 -34.43 11.84 -1.77
N PRO A 6 -33.32 11.20 -1.36
CA PRO A 6 -33.34 10.30 -0.22
C PRO A 6 -33.72 11.08 1.05
N ARG A 7 -34.54 10.47 1.92
CA ARG A 7 -34.87 11.05 3.23
C ARG A 7 -33.71 10.78 4.19
N GLY A 8 -33.22 11.82 4.88
CA GLY A 8 -32.12 11.72 5.85
C GLY A 8 -30.72 11.79 5.20
N ARG A 9 -29.67 11.63 6.01
CA ARG A 9 -28.29 11.53 5.50
C ARG A 9 -28.07 10.12 4.93
N MET A 10 -27.43 10.04 3.77
CA MET A 10 -27.00 8.75 3.21
C MET A 10 -25.97 8.12 4.16
N PHE A 11 -26.24 6.90 4.61
CA PHE A 11 -25.30 6.09 5.37
C PHE A 11 -24.94 4.88 4.53
N PHE A 12 -23.72 4.84 3.99
CA PHE A 12 -23.20 3.70 3.25
C PHE A 12 -22.14 2.97 4.09
N ALA A 13 -22.19 1.64 4.07
CA ALA A 13 -21.32 0.74 4.83
C ALA A 13 -20.47 -0.17 3.92
N ASN A 14 -20.28 0.23 2.66
CA ASN A 14 -19.28 -0.38 1.80
C ASN A 14 -17.88 -0.04 2.34
N PRO A 15 -16.88 -0.90 2.12
CA PRO A 15 -15.55 -0.75 2.71
C PRO A 15 -14.68 0.30 1.98
N GLY A 16 -15.27 1.32 1.35
CA GLY A 16 -14.55 2.35 0.58
C GLY A 16 -15.31 2.81 -0.68
N PRO A 17 -15.47 4.12 -0.94
CA PRO A 17 -15.11 5.23 -0.05
C PRO A 17 -15.82 5.12 1.31
N THR A 18 -15.30 5.78 2.35
CA THR A 18 -15.90 5.83 3.70
C THR A 18 -16.65 7.15 3.94
N ASN A 19 -17.47 7.21 5.00
CA ASN A 19 -18.10 8.47 5.40
C ASN A 19 -17.03 9.49 5.80
N ILE A 20 -17.16 10.75 5.36
CA ILE A 20 -16.19 11.81 5.64
C ILE A 20 -16.72 12.65 6.82
N PRO A 21 -15.94 12.85 7.91
CA PRO A 21 -16.33 13.70 9.02
C PRO A 21 -16.64 15.15 8.59
N ASP A 22 -17.68 15.76 9.18
CA ASP A 22 -18.11 17.12 8.85
C ASP A 22 -16.95 18.15 9.00
N SER A 23 -16.02 17.95 9.94
CA SER A 23 -14.82 18.79 10.10
C SER A 23 -13.88 18.75 8.88
N ILE A 24 -13.72 17.59 8.25
CA ILE A 24 -12.92 17.44 7.02
C ILE A 24 -13.67 18.06 5.85
N GLN A 25 -14.99 17.86 5.75
CA GLN A 25 -15.82 18.49 4.71
C GLN A 25 -15.70 20.02 4.75
N HIS A 26 -15.75 20.61 5.95
CA HIS A 26 -15.52 22.05 6.13
C HIS A 26 -14.09 22.49 5.82
N ALA A 27 -13.09 21.63 6.07
CA ALA A 27 -11.70 21.94 5.76
C ALA A 27 -11.42 21.98 4.25
N ILE A 28 -12.04 21.10 3.46
CA ILE A 28 -11.87 21.06 1.99
C ILE A 28 -12.73 22.07 1.24
N ALA A 29 -13.77 22.63 1.88
CA ALA A 29 -14.63 23.66 1.31
C ALA A 29 -13.98 25.06 1.35
N ARG A 30 -12.79 25.19 0.76
CA ARG A 30 -11.98 26.42 0.76
C ARG A 30 -11.44 26.72 -0.64
N PRO A 31 -11.18 28.00 -0.97
CA PRO A 31 -10.48 28.35 -2.20
C PRO A 31 -9.11 27.69 -2.28
N SER A 32 -8.66 27.39 -3.50
CA SER A 32 -7.31 26.89 -3.74
C SER A 32 -6.25 27.89 -3.25
N ILE A 33 -5.12 27.35 -2.80
CA ILE A 33 -3.92 28.11 -2.40
C ILE A 33 -2.87 27.89 -3.50
N ASP A 34 -2.07 28.90 -3.80
CA ASP A 34 -0.89 28.74 -4.65
C ASP A 34 0.08 27.74 -4.00
N PHE A 35 0.53 26.74 -4.75
CA PHE A 35 1.42 25.69 -4.25
C PHE A 35 2.85 26.19 -3.98
N ASN A 36 3.19 27.41 -4.41
CA ASN A 36 4.44 28.09 -4.06
C ASN A 36 4.30 29.03 -2.86
N ASP A 37 3.11 29.16 -2.27
CA ASP A 37 2.89 30.03 -1.10
C ASP A 37 3.45 29.40 0.18
N ALA A 38 4.05 30.21 1.06
CA ALA A 38 4.57 29.77 2.35
C ALA A 38 3.51 29.07 3.22
N ALA A 39 2.25 29.49 3.13
CA ALA A 39 1.15 28.86 3.84
C ALA A 39 0.86 27.44 3.33
N PHE A 40 1.03 27.20 2.02
CA PHE A 40 0.91 25.86 1.46
C PHE A 40 2.02 24.94 1.99
N PHE A 41 3.27 25.39 1.95
CA PHE A 41 4.41 24.61 2.46
C PHE A 41 4.24 24.23 3.94
N ALA A 42 3.85 25.19 4.79
CA ALA A 42 3.62 24.94 6.21
C ALA A 42 2.47 23.94 6.47
N MET A 43 1.45 23.91 5.61
CA MET A 43 0.39 22.92 5.67
C MET A 43 0.89 21.54 5.19
N TYR A 44 1.60 21.51 4.06
CA TYR A 44 2.15 20.30 3.46
C TYR A 44 3.08 19.56 4.43
N GLU A 45 4.01 20.27 5.07
CA GLU A 45 4.93 19.69 6.06
C GLU A 45 4.19 19.05 7.25
N LYS A 46 3.11 19.67 7.73
CA LYS A 46 2.26 19.09 8.78
C LYS A 46 1.56 17.81 8.33
N CYS A 47 1.09 17.77 7.08
CA CYS A 47 0.50 16.58 6.48
C CYS A 47 1.52 15.44 6.37
N VAL A 48 2.73 15.73 5.85
CA VAL A 48 3.84 14.76 5.75
C VAL A 48 4.21 14.24 7.13
N ALA A 49 4.41 15.11 8.12
CA ALA A 49 4.72 14.70 9.49
C ALA A 49 3.58 13.87 10.12
N GLY A 50 2.32 14.20 9.83
CA GLY A 50 1.17 13.41 10.27
C GLY A 50 1.16 12.00 9.68
N LEU A 51 1.45 11.88 8.39
CA LEU A 51 1.51 10.61 7.71
C LEU A 51 2.68 9.75 8.20
N LYS A 52 3.86 10.34 8.44
CA LYS A 52 5.00 9.66 9.07
C LYS A 52 4.64 9.06 10.43
N ARG A 53 3.95 9.83 11.28
CA ARG A 53 3.47 9.33 12.58
C ARG A 53 2.50 8.16 12.45
N LEU A 54 1.58 8.23 11.48
CA LEU A 54 0.61 7.15 11.26
C LEU A 54 1.26 5.87 10.75
N LEU A 55 2.27 6.00 9.88
CA LEU A 55 3.05 4.87 9.37
C LEU A 55 4.11 4.37 10.37
N LYS A 56 4.38 5.14 11.43
CA LYS A 56 5.50 4.96 12.36
C LYS A 56 6.83 4.81 11.62
N THR A 57 7.17 5.83 10.83
CA THR A 57 8.36 5.83 9.99
C THR A 57 9.10 7.15 9.99
N GLU A 58 10.42 7.08 9.93
CA GLU A 58 11.27 8.23 9.58
C GLU A 58 11.72 8.21 8.11
N GLN A 59 11.30 7.21 7.34
CA GLN A 59 11.65 7.02 5.92
C GLN A 59 10.99 8.07 5.01
N HIS A 60 11.20 7.92 3.71
CA HIS A 60 10.77 8.88 2.69
C HIS A 60 9.31 8.69 2.35
N LEU A 61 8.59 9.79 2.09
CA LEU A 61 7.20 9.77 1.65
C LEU A 61 7.06 10.41 0.28
N PHE A 62 6.29 9.78 -0.60
CA PHE A 62 5.89 10.32 -1.88
C PHE A 62 4.37 10.35 -1.96
N LEU A 63 3.81 11.49 -2.38
CA LEU A 63 2.37 11.76 -2.39
C LEU A 63 1.91 11.93 -3.85
N TYR A 64 0.78 11.34 -4.20
CA TYR A 64 0.27 11.31 -5.57
C TYR A 64 -1.16 11.82 -5.63
N THR A 65 -1.48 12.57 -6.70
CA THR A 65 -2.85 12.91 -7.07
C THR A 65 -3.47 11.75 -7.86
N ALA A 66 -3.69 10.63 -7.18
CA ALA A 66 -4.18 9.40 -7.79
C ALA A 66 -5.05 8.59 -6.80
N SER A 67 -5.66 7.51 -7.29
CA SER A 67 -6.23 6.50 -6.40
C SER A 67 -5.12 5.66 -5.75
N GLY A 68 -5.48 4.79 -4.79
CA GLY A 68 -4.53 3.83 -4.20
C GLY A 68 -3.82 2.95 -5.24
N HIS A 69 -4.48 2.62 -6.35
CA HIS A 69 -3.87 1.87 -7.46
C HIS A 69 -2.75 2.65 -8.17
N GLY A 70 -2.79 3.98 -8.16
CA GLY A 70 -1.67 4.78 -8.67
C GLY A 70 -0.43 4.65 -7.78
N ALA A 71 -0.61 4.43 -6.47
CA ALA A 71 0.51 4.15 -5.58
C ALA A 71 1.00 2.70 -5.69
N TRP A 72 0.13 1.73 -6.02
CA TRP A 72 0.57 0.40 -6.45
C TRP A 72 1.50 0.49 -7.67
N GLU A 73 1.05 1.19 -8.72
CA GLU A 73 1.81 1.37 -9.95
C GLU A 73 3.14 2.07 -9.67
N ALA A 74 3.12 3.18 -8.92
CA ALA A 74 4.33 3.90 -8.53
C ALA A 74 5.32 3.02 -7.76
N SER A 75 4.85 2.17 -6.82
CA SER A 75 5.72 1.25 -6.09
C SER A 75 6.39 0.21 -7.00
N MET A 76 5.70 -0.27 -8.03
CA MET A 76 6.24 -1.28 -8.94
C MET A 76 7.15 -0.66 -9.99
N ALA A 77 6.73 0.45 -10.60
CA ALA A 77 7.48 1.12 -11.64
C ALA A 77 8.81 1.70 -11.13
N ASN A 78 8.84 2.21 -9.89
CA ASN A 78 10.05 2.84 -9.37
C ASN A 78 11.01 1.87 -8.67
N LEU A 79 10.58 0.67 -8.26
CA LEU A 79 11.43 -0.20 -7.43
C LEU A 79 11.96 -1.43 -8.18
N PHE A 80 11.48 -1.68 -9.39
CA PHE A 80 11.80 -2.90 -10.14
C PHE A 80 12.08 -2.64 -11.63
N SER A 81 12.67 -3.64 -12.27
CA SER A 81 12.95 -3.68 -13.70
C SER A 81 12.06 -4.68 -14.41
N ALA A 82 11.81 -4.47 -15.70
CA ALA A 82 11.13 -5.48 -16.52
C ALA A 82 11.86 -6.83 -16.43
N GLY A 83 11.12 -7.91 -16.20
CA GLY A 83 11.65 -9.25 -15.96
C GLY A 83 12.01 -9.58 -14.51
N ASP A 84 12.04 -8.60 -13.59
CA ASP A 84 12.18 -8.90 -12.16
C ASP A 84 10.99 -9.74 -11.68
N THR A 85 11.27 -10.62 -10.71
CA THR A 85 10.23 -11.51 -10.15
C THR A 85 9.73 -10.98 -8.82
N LEU A 86 8.40 -10.83 -8.68
CA LEU A 86 7.76 -10.56 -7.41
C LEU A 86 6.94 -11.76 -6.94
N LEU A 87 7.02 -12.05 -5.65
CA LEU A 87 6.16 -13.02 -4.97
C LEU A 87 4.97 -12.29 -4.35
N VAL A 88 3.78 -12.50 -4.89
CA VAL A 88 2.54 -11.96 -4.34
C VAL A 88 1.93 -12.99 -3.40
N ILE A 89 1.64 -12.58 -2.17
CA ILE A 89 0.84 -13.35 -1.22
C ILE A 89 -0.63 -13.11 -1.58
N GLU A 90 -1.26 -14.09 -2.22
CA GLU A 90 -2.62 -13.95 -2.74
C GLU A 90 -3.65 -14.31 -1.67
N THR A 91 -4.45 -13.33 -1.29
CA THR A 91 -5.46 -13.41 -0.22
C THR A 91 -6.87 -13.12 -0.72
N GLY A 92 -7.01 -12.73 -1.99
CA GLY A 92 -8.26 -12.36 -2.65
C GLY A 92 -8.06 -11.37 -3.82
N HIS A 93 -9.15 -10.66 -4.15
CA HIS A 93 -9.24 -9.82 -5.34
C HIS A 93 -8.17 -8.73 -5.45
N PHE A 94 -7.84 -8.02 -4.36
CA PHE A 94 -6.89 -6.91 -4.42
C PHE A 94 -5.45 -7.41 -4.61
N SER A 95 -5.07 -8.47 -3.90
CA SER A 95 -3.76 -9.11 -4.11
C SER A 95 -3.59 -9.65 -5.54
N GLU A 96 -4.61 -10.32 -6.09
CA GLU A 96 -4.61 -10.80 -7.47
C GLU A 96 -4.50 -9.65 -8.48
N SER A 97 -5.25 -8.57 -8.24
CA SER A 97 -5.26 -7.37 -9.10
C SER A 97 -3.92 -6.64 -9.08
N TRP A 98 -3.27 -6.55 -7.92
CA TRP A 98 -1.94 -5.97 -7.81
C TRP A 98 -0.91 -6.81 -8.59
N GLY A 99 -0.99 -8.14 -8.51
CA GLY A 99 -0.21 -9.04 -9.36
C GLY A 99 -0.49 -8.85 -10.86
N LYS A 100 -1.75 -8.69 -11.27
CA LYS A 100 -2.10 -8.40 -12.68
C LYS A 100 -1.47 -7.09 -13.17
N MET A 101 -1.47 -6.05 -12.32
CA MET A 101 -0.79 -4.79 -12.62
C MET A 101 0.72 -5.00 -12.81
N GLY A 102 1.37 -5.75 -11.92
CA GLY A 102 2.80 -6.06 -12.07
C GLY A 102 3.11 -6.77 -13.38
N ARG A 103 2.29 -7.76 -13.79
CA ARG A 103 2.44 -8.41 -15.10
C ARG A 103 2.30 -7.43 -16.27
N ALA A 104 1.36 -6.49 -16.18
CA ALA A 104 1.18 -5.46 -17.21
C ALA A 104 2.38 -4.51 -17.32
N LEU A 105 3.11 -4.31 -16.22
CA LEU A 105 4.37 -3.56 -16.16
C LEU A 105 5.60 -4.38 -16.60
N GLY A 106 5.41 -5.63 -17.06
CA GLY A 106 6.51 -6.49 -17.52
C GLY A 106 7.24 -7.24 -16.41
N LEU A 107 6.68 -7.31 -15.21
CA LEU A 107 7.22 -8.10 -14.10
C LEU A 107 6.77 -9.56 -14.18
N ASN A 108 7.64 -10.46 -13.72
CA ASN A 108 7.28 -11.86 -13.48
C ASN A 108 6.58 -11.96 -12.13
N ILE A 109 5.36 -12.50 -12.10
CA ILE A 109 4.59 -12.60 -10.84
C ILE A 109 4.40 -14.06 -10.46
N GLU A 110 5.10 -14.46 -9.42
CA GLU A 110 4.87 -15.71 -8.68
C GLU A 110 3.81 -15.45 -7.61
N THR A 111 3.01 -16.47 -7.30
CA THR A 111 1.90 -16.34 -6.36
C THR A 111 1.96 -17.44 -5.31
N LEU A 112 1.92 -17.04 -4.04
CA LEU A 112 1.65 -17.93 -2.91
C LEU A 112 0.17 -17.78 -2.56
N ALA A 113 -0.64 -18.77 -2.96
CA ALA A 113 -2.07 -18.77 -2.67
C ALA A 113 -2.33 -18.98 -1.18
N ALA A 114 -3.15 -18.12 -0.58
CA ALA A 114 -3.71 -18.31 0.75
C ALA A 114 -5.01 -19.09 0.67
N ASP A 115 -5.39 -19.71 1.78
CA ASP A 115 -6.77 -20.13 1.98
C ASP A 115 -7.57 -18.90 2.44
N TRP A 116 -8.60 -18.48 1.69
CA TRP A 116 -9.37 -17.27 2.02
C TRP A 116 -10.17 -17.36 3.33
N THR A 117 -10.26 -18.54 3.94
CA THR A 117 -10.87 -18.77 5.25
C THR A 117 -9.84 -18.89 6.38
N ARG A 118 -8.66 -19.43 6.10
CA ARG A 118 -7.62 -19.72 7.10
C ARG A 118 -6.42 -18.77 7.07
N GLY A 119 -6.28 -18.00 6.00
CA GLY A 119 -5.13 -17.13 5.74
C GLY A 119 -3.96 -17.88 5.09
N VAL A 120 -2.78 -17.27 5.22
CA VAL A 120 -1.54 -17.72 4.56
C VAL A 120 -0.82 -18.74 5.41
N ASP A 121 -0.29 -19.78 4.77
CA ASP A 121 0.66 -20.69 5.40
C ASP A 121 2.08 -20.07 5.37
N PHE A 122 2.51 -19.54 6.52
CA PHE A 122 3.85 -18.97 6.66
C PHE A 122 4.97 -20.01 6.57
N ALA A 123 4.69 -21.29 6.80
CA ALA A 123 5.67 -22.34 6.54
C ALA A 123 5.90 -22.51 5.04
N ALA A 124 4.83 -22.45 4.23
CA ALA A 124 4.93 -22.46 2.78
C ALA A 124 5.67 -21.20 2.25
N LEU A 125 5.40 -20.01 2.81
CA LEU A 125 6.16 -18.80 2.47
C LEU A 125 7.66 -18.97 2.75
N ARG A 126 8.02 -19.45 3.95
CA ARG A 126 9.41 -19.72 4.32
C ARG A 126 10.05 -20.74 3.38
N ALA A 127 9.35 -21.81 3.03
CA ALA A 127 9.86 -22.82 2.12
C ALA A 127 10.10 -22.26 0.71
N ALA A 128 9.19 -21.44 0.19
CA ALA A 128 9.36 -20.79 -1.12
C ALA A 128 10.58 -19.85 -1.14
N LEU A 129 10.74 -19.02 -0.10
CA LEU A 129 11.89 -18.11 0.02
C LEU A 129 13.22 -18.88 0.20
N ALA A 130 13.23 -19.95 0.98
CA ALA A 130 14.42 -20.78 1.19
C ALA A 130 14.83 -21.54 -0.09
N ALA A 131 13.86 -21.93 -0.92
CA ALA A 131 14.11 -22.60 -2.18
C ALA A 131 14.68 -21.65 -3.26
N ASP A 132 14.47 -20.34 -3.15
CA ASP A 132 14.98 -19.35 -4.10
C ASP A 132 16.44 -18.97 -3.82
N THR A 133 17.34 -19.96 -3.83
CA THR A 133 18.78 -19.76 -3.57
C THR A 133 19.48 -18.83 -4.56
N GLY A 134 18.86 -18.59 -5.73
CA GLY A 134 19.33 -17.64 -6.73
C GLY A 134 18.85 -16.20 -6.51
N HIS A 135 18.03 -15.95 -5.48
CA HIS A 135 17.43 -14.63 -5.18
C HIS A 135 16.78 -13.99 -6.41
N ARG A 136 16.01 -14.78 -7.17
CA ARG A 136 15.23 -14.32 -8.31
C ARG A 136 14.08 -13.44 -7.85
N ILE A 137 13.47 -13.74 -6.70
CA ILE A 137 12.42 -12.94 -6.08
C ILE A 137 13.05 -11.62 -5.60
N LYS A 138 12.67 -10.51 -6.23
CA LYS A 138 13.15 -9.15 -5.90
C LYS A 138 12.25 -8.45 -4.90
N GLY A 139 10.98 -8.85 -4.82
CA GLY A 139 10.04 -8.30 -3.84
C GLY A 139 8.98 -9.31 -3.40
N VAL A 140 8.52 -9.15 -2.17
CA VAL A 140 7.36 -9.85 -1.61
C VAL A 140 6.26 -8.82 -1.40
N CYS A 141 5.11 -9.02 -2.05
CA CYS A 141 3.97 -8.12 -1.99
C CYS A 141 2.87 -8.69 -1.10
N ALA A 142 2.44 -7.90 -0.11
CA ALA A 142 1.44 -8.28 0.88
C ALA A 142 0.33 -7.24 0.96
N VAL A 143 -0.92 -7.66 0.72
CA VAL A 143 -2.08 -6.84 1.10
C VAL A 143 -2.36 -7.06 2.58
N GLN A 144 -2.18 -6.04 3.42
CA GLN A 144 -2.34 -6.20 4.88
C GLN A 144 -3.78 -6.57 5.25
N ASN A 145 -4.75 -5.99 4.55
CA ASN A 145 -6.17 -6.29 4.74
C ASN A 145 -6.85 -6.47 3.38
N GLU A 146 -7.16 -7.71 3.02
CA GLU A 146 -7.85 -8.02 1.77
C GLU A 146 -9.33 -7.65 1.91
N THR A 147 -9.72 -6.54 1.29
CA THR A 147 -11.06 -5.99 1.47
C THR A 147 -12.15 -6.92 0.91
N ALA A 148 -11.82 -7.75 -0.10
CA ALA A 148 -12.79 -8.64 -0.72
C ALA A 148 -13.13 -9.88 0.14
N THR A 149 -12.20 -10.34 0.96
CA THR A 149 -12.36 -11.55 1.78
C THR A 149 -12.41 -11.26 3.28
N GLY A 150 -11.95 -10.09 3.71
CA GLY A 150 -11.80 -9.73 5.13
C GLY A 150 -10.56 -10.36 5.78
N VAL A 151 -9.69 -11.01 5.01
CA VAL A 151 -8.45 -11.62 5.53
C VAL A 151 -7.46 -10.52 5.88
N MET A 152 -6.99 -10.53 7.13
CA MET A 152 -5.89 -9.70 7.60
C MET A 152 -4.59 -10.52 7.62
N LEU A 153 -3.55 -10.02 6.95
CA LEU A 153 -2.23 -10.63 6.96
C LEU A 153 -1.35 -10.03 8.07
N PRO A 154 -0.82 -10.85 9.01
CA PRO A 154 0.13 -10.38 10.00
C PRO A 154 1.50 -10.13 9.35
N LEU A 155 1.76 -8.88 8.95
CA LEU A 155 3.01 -8.47 8.29
C LEU A 155 4.30 -8.84 9.05
N PRO A 156 4.36 -8.83 10.41
CA PRO A 156 5.54 -9.31 11.13
C PRO A 156 5.93 -10.75 10.81
N GLU A 157 4.98 -11.63 10.50
CA GLU A 157 5.26 -13.03 10.11
C GLU A 157 5.88 -13.12 8.71
N VAL A 158 5.49 -12.22 7.80
CA VAL A 158 6.12 -12.10 6.47
C VAL A 158 7.58 -11.63 6.62
N ARG A 159 7.82 -10.62 7.46
CA ARG A 159 9.18 -10.16 7.80
C ARG A 159 10.00 -11.28 8.42
N ALA A 160 9.44 -12.00 9.41
CA ALA A 160 10.11 -13.13 10.04
C ALA A 160 10.49 -14.24 9.04
N ALA A 161 9.65 -14.49 8.02
CA ALA A 161 9.97 -15.44 6.96
C ALA A 161 11.16 -14.99 6.09
N LEU A 162 11.20 -13.71 5.71
CA LEU A 162 12.32 -13.12 4.99
C LEU A 162 13.62 -13.16 5.83
N ASP A 163 13.55 -12.86 7.14
CA ASP A 163 14.72 -12.89 8.04
C ASP A 163 15.24 -14.31 8.24
N ALA A 164 14.35 -15.26 8.52
CA ALA A 164 14.72 -16.66 8.77
C ALA A 164 15.42 -17.31 7.57
N THR A 165 15.19 -16.79 6.36
CA THR A 165 15.80 -17.25 5.12
C THR A 165 16.93 -16.34 4.63
N ASN A 166 17.23 -15.25 5.35
CA ASN A 166 18.15 -14.20 4.95
C ASN A 166 17.90 -13.69 3.51
N HIS A 167 16.63 -13.66 3.11
CA HIS A 167 16.24 -13.40 1.73
C HIS A 167 16.25 -11.88 1.46
N PRO A 168 16.93 -11.39 0.41
CA PRO A 168 17.19 -9.96 0.22
C PRO A 168 16.01 -9.16 -0.35
N ALA A 169 14.94 -9.83 -0.80
CA ALA A 169 13.76 -9.21 -1.41
C ALA A 169 13.27 -7.97 -0.65
N LEU A 170 12.77 -6.99 -1.40
CA LEU A 170 12.05 -5.85 -0.83
C LEU A 170 10.71 -6.33 -0.25
N PHE A 171 10.35 -5.85 0.93
CA PHE A 171 9.04 -6.12 1.51
C PHE A 171 8.04 -5.00 1.19
N LEU A 172 7.07 -5.27 0.32
CA LEU A 172 6.03 -4.33 -0.08
C LEU A 172 4.71 -4.64 0.64
N SER A 173 4.08 -3.60 1.19
CA SER A 173 2.78 -3.73 1.85
C SER A 173 1.73 -2.75 1.31
N ASP A 174 0.59 -3.27 0.90
CA ASP A 174 -0.61 -2.48 0.66
C ASP A 174 -1.40 -2.33 1.97
N THR A 175 -1.57 -1.07 2.38
CA THR A 175 -2.31 -0.65 3.58
C THR A 175 -3.55 0.18 3.28
N ILE A 176 -4.00 0.24 2.01
CA ILE A 176 -5.12 1.07 1.56
C ILE A 176 -6.34 0.87 2.46
N SER A 177 -6.69 -0.37 2.79
CA SER A 177 -7.87 -0.70 3.61
C SER A 177 -7.58 -0.92 5.09
N SER A 178 -6.33 -0.79 5.54
CA SER A 178 -5.91 -1.05 6.93
C SER A 178 -5.39 0.18 7.66
N LEU A 179 -4.74 1.13 6.97
CA LEU A 179 -4.08 2.26 7.62
C LEU A 179 -5.10 3.17 8.32
N GLY A 180 -4.86 3.46 9.60
CA GLY A 180 -5.80 4.18 10.46
C GLY A 180 -6.88 3.31 11.10
N CYS A 181 -6.96 2.02 10.74
CA CYS A 181 -7.91 1.06 11.30
C CYS A 181 -7.22 -0.09 12.04
N LEU A 182 -6.07 -0.55 11.54
CA LEU A 182 -5.29 -1.66 12.10
C LEU A 182 -3.90 -1.18 12.54
N PRO A 183 -3.24 -1.88 13.48
CA PRO A 183 -1.85 -1.62 13.81
C PRO A 183 -0.97 -1.68 12.55
N PHE A 184 -0.04 -0.74 12.44
CA PHE A 184 0.96 -0.71 11.39
C PHE A 184 2.23 -0.04 11.90
N GLU A 185 3.38 -0.67 11.65
CA GLU A 185 4.70 -0.13 12.01
C GLU A 185 5.70 -0.34 10.86
N MET A 186 5.86 0.65 9.97
CA MET A 186 6.70 0.51 8.78
C MET A 186 8.14 0.14 9.13
N ASP A 187 8.78 0.94 10.00
CA ASP A 187 10.20 0.79 10.31
C ASP A 187 10.44 -0.46 11.16
N ALA A 188 9.62 -0.68 12.19
CA ALA A 188 9.77 -1.82 13.08
C ALA A 188 9.49 -3.17 12.39
N TRP A 189 8.63 -3.21 11.37
CA TRP A 189 8.33 -4.43 10.61
C TRP A 189 9.21 -4.57 9.37
N GLY A 190 10.15 -3.65 9.14
CA GLY A 190 11.07 -3.70 8.00
C GLY A 190 10.33 -3.67 6.67
N ILE A 191 9.27 -2.86 6.56
CA ILE A 191 8.56 -2.63 5.30
C ILE A 191 9.41 -1.73 4.42
N ASP A 192 9.79 -2.21 3.26
CA ASP A 192 10.62 -1.48 2.31
C ASP A 192 9.81 -0.50 1.47
N CYS A 193 8.57 -0.84 1.13
CA CYS A 193 7.63 0.11 0.57
C CYS A 193 6.20 -0.15 1.03
N VAL A 194 5.53 0.89 1.54
CA VAL A 194 4.12 0.86 1.91
C VAL A 194 3.32 1.65 0.89
N VAL A 195 2.14 1.16 0.51
CA VAL A 195 1.15 1.86 -0.33
C VAL A 195 -0.08 2.20 0.52
N GLY A 196 -0.63 3.40 0.36
CA GLY A 196 -1.86 3.80 1.03
C GLY A 196 -2.75 4.74 0.19
N GLY A 197 -3.99 4.91 0.67
CA GLY A 197 -5.02 5.69 -0.01
C GLY A 197 -5.87 6.52 0.96
N SER A 198 -6.40 7.63 0.46
CA SER A 198 -7.17 8.64 1.22
C SER A 198 -8.56 8.18 1.65
N GLN A 199 -9.26 7.42 0.81
CA GLN A 199 -10.71 7.19 0.91
C GLN A 199 -11.16 6.02 1.78
N LYS A 200 -10.29 5.57 2.69
CA LYS A 200 -10.50 4.37 3.52
C LYS A 200 -10.42 4.74 5.00
N GLY A 201 -9.45 4.20 5.74
CA GLY A 201 -9.28 4.50 7.17
C GLY A 201 -8.90 5.95 7.45
N LEU A 202 -8.37 6.69 6.47
CA LEU A 202 -8.11 8.14 6.59
C LEU A 202 -9.37 9.01 6.46
N MET A 203 -10.48 8.44 5.97
CA MET A 203 -11.78 9.11 5.85
C MET A 203 -11.74 10.45 5.08
N LEU A 204 -10.96 10.50 4.00
CA LEU A 204 -10.82 11.65 3.09
C LEU A 204 -11.52 11.38 1.74
N PRO A 205 -11.76 12.40 0.89
CA PRO A 205 -12.17 12.17 -0.49
C PRO A 205 -11.15 11.32 -1.27
N THR A 206 -11.63 10.53 -2.23
CA THR A 206 -10.75 9.85 -3.20
C THR A 206 -9.98 10.87 -4.04
N GLY A 207 -8.70 10.62 -4.26
CA GLY A 207 -7.86 11.44 -5.13
C GLY A 207 -6.44 11.65 -4.63
N MET A 208 -6.14 11.17 -3.42
CA MET A 208 -4.76 11.11 -2.91
C MET A 208 -4.35 9.68 -2.55
N SER A 209 -3.13 9.34 -2.90
CA SER A 209 -2.44 8.14 -2.47
C SER A 209 -0.99 8.46 -2.17
N PHE A 210 -0.28 7.52 -1.56
CA PHE A 210 1.11 7.73 -1.18
C PHE A 210 1.88 6.42 -1.10
N THR A 211 3.19 6.56 -1.19
CA THR A 211 4.13 5.54 -0.79
C THR A 211 5.01 6.02 0.36
N GLY A 212 5.29 5.13 1.31
CA GLY A 212 6.46 5.25 2.17
C GLY A 212 7.55 4.33 1.65
N VAL A 213 8.78 4.80 1.54
CA VAL A 213 9.87 4.10 0.86
C VAL A 213 11.11 4.11 1.73
N SER A 214 11.62 2.93 2.08
CA SER A 214 12.83 2.76 2.88
C SER A 214 14.09 3.19 2.11
N ASN A 215 15.16 3.48 2.82
CA ASN A 215 16.47 3.69 2.19
C ASN A 215 16.91 2.49 1.32
N LYS A 216 16.59 1.25 1.73
CA LYS A 216 16.90 0.04 0.94
C LYS A 216 16.13 0.04 -0.38
N ALA A 217 14.85 0.42 -0.38
CA ALA A 217 14.05 0.55 -1.59
C ALA A 217 14.56 1.69 -2.50
N LEU A 218 15.00 2.83 -1.92
CA LEU A 218 15.62 3.90 -2.70
C LEU A 218 16.92 3.47 -3.40
N GLU A 219 17.72 2.60 -2.78
CA GLU A 219 18.90 2.04 -3.44
C GLU A 219 18.51 1.15 -4.64
N ALA A 220 17.44 0.35 -4.52
CA ALA A 220 16.93 -0.46 -5.62
C ALA A 220 16.44 0.40 -6.81
N HIS A 221 15.77 1.52 -6.51
CA HIS A 221 15.29 2.48 -7.52
C HIS A 221 16.40 2.99 -8.45
N LYS A 222 17.64 3.12 -7.98
CA LYS A 222 18.76 3.60 -8.81
C LYS A 222 19.04 2.72 -10.04
N THR A 223 18.53 1.50 -10.04
CA THR A 223 18.69 0.52 -11.12
C THR A 223 17.35 0.05 -11.71
N SER A 224 16.22 0.63 -11.31
CA SER A 224 14.91 0.31 -11.89
C SER A 224 14.82 0.79 -13.34
N THR A 225 14.20 0.00 -14.20
CA THR A 225 14.12 0.30 -15.65
C THR A 225 12.69 0.38 -16.19
N ILE A 226 11.68 0.19 -15.35
CA ILE A 226 10.29 0.42 -15.75
C ILE A 226 10.10 1.94 -15.89
N PRO A 227 9.51 2.43 -17.01
CA PRO A 227 9.31 3.86 -17.26
C PRO A 227 8.40 4.57 -16.25
#